data_AF-A0A3R9QDV9-F1
#
_entry.id   AF-A0A3R9QDV9-F1
#
_cell.length_a   1.000
_cell.length_b   1.000
_cell.length_c   1.000
_cell.angle_alpha   90.00
_cell.angle_beta   90.00
_cell.angle_gamma   90.00
#
_symmetry.space_group_name_H-M   'P 1'
#
loop_
_entity.id
_entity.type
_entity.pdbx_description
1 polymer ?
#
loop_
_entity_poly.entity_id
_entity_poly.type
_entity_poly.pdbx_seq_one_letter_code
_entity_poly.pdbx_strand_id
1 'polypeptide(L)'
;MTRTEILQRLQTITDKGTQALKLLESKPLSVEAQAEIRSLAQWIKDELHNEYDRMSPERAQRTMSMFELTVYSPTIEETWKRSGISRLKIDGVLDQKWQEPLEAVVYNAGKYLS
;
A
#
# COMPACT_ATOMS: atom_id res chain seq x y z
N MET A 1 -13.65 -8.43 8.48
CA MET A 1 -12.48 -9.34 8.42
C MET A 1 -12.05 -9.70 9.83
N THR A 2 -11.37 -10.83 10.00
CA THR A 2 -10.72 -11.18 11.27
C THR A 2 -9.43 -10.37 11.46
N ARG A 3 -8.94 -10.29 12.70
CA ARG A 3 -7.67 -9.62 13.01
C ARG A 3 -6.50 -10.23 12.24
N THR A 4 -6.45 -11.56 12.13
CA THR A 4 -5.37 -12.26 11.42
C THR A 4 -5.37 -11.94 9.93
N GLU A 5 -6.55 -11.92 9.29
CA GLU A 5 -6.68 -11.54 7.87
C GLU A 5 -6.18 -10.13 7.62
N ILE A 6 -6.50 -9.20 8.52
CA ILE A 6 -6.07 -7.80 8.43
C ILE A 6 -4.55 -7.67 8.52
N LEU A 7 -3.95 -8.31 9.53
CA LEU A 7 -2.50 -8.28 9.72
C LEU A 7 -1.78 -8.92 8.52
N GLN A 8 -2.31 -10.01 7.98
CA GLN A 8 -1.76 -10.65 6.79
C GLN A 8 -1.82 -9.73 5.56
N ARG A 9 -2.91 -8.99 5.37
CA ARG A 9 -3.02 -8.02 4.27
C ARG A 9 -2.04 -6.86 4.43
N LEU A 10 -1.96 -6.28 5.63
CA LEU A 10 -1.00 -5.21 5.93
C LEU A 10 0.44 -5.68 5.72
N GLN A 11 0.77 -6.91 6.13
CA GLN A 11 2.06 -7.54 5.87
C GLN A 11 2.32 -7.66 4.37
N THR A 12 1.34 -8.13 3.59
CA THR A 12 1.48 -8.29 2.15
C THR A 12 1.75 -6.94 1.44
N ILE A 13 1.06 -5.87 1.86
CA ILE A 13 1.30 -4.50 1.35
C ILE A 13 2.72 -4.06 1.70
N THR A 14 3.15 -4.27 2.94
CA THR A 14 4.49 -3.91 3.45
C THR A 14 5.59 -4.67 2.69
N ASP A 15 5.43 -5.98 2.48
CA ASP A 15 6.40 -6.82 1.79
C ASP A 15 6.57 -6.40 0.33
N LYS A 16 5.46 -6.15 -0.37
CA LYS A 16 5.49 -5.70 -1.77
C LYS A 16 6.06 -4.29 -1.90
N GLY A 17 5.72 -3.38 -0.99
CA GLY A 17 6.32 -2.04 -0.95
C GLY A 17 7.83 -2.11 -0.72
N THR A 18 8.26 -2.96 0.20
CA THR A 18 9.69 -3.19 0.49
C THR A 18 10.41 -3.80 -0.70
N GLN A 19 9.80 -4.77 -1.40
CA GLN A 19 10.36 -5.35 -2.62
C GLN A 19 10.51 -4.31 -3.73
N ALA A 20 9.50 -3.46 -3.94
CA ALA A 20 9.56 -2.39 -4.93
C ALA A 20 10.68 -1.38 -4.61
N LEU A 21 10.87 -1.02 -3.33
CA LEU A 21 11.98 -0.15 -2.90
C LEU A 21 13.34 -0.78 -3.17
N LYS A 22 13.55 -2.03 -2.77
CA LYS A 22 14.81 -2.75 -3.01
C LYS A 22 15.19 -2.80 -4.48
N LEU A 23 14.20 -3.05 -5.35
CA LEU A 23 14.40 -3.03 -6.80
C LEU A 23 14.71 -1.62 -7.30
N LEU A 24 14.03 -0.59 -6.79
CA LEU A 24 14.26 0.80 -7.18
C LEU A 24 15.69 1.28 -6.81
N GLU A 25 16.22 0.78 -5.70
CA GLU A 25 17.57 1.06 -5.20
C GLU A 25 18.67 0.33 -6.00
N SER A 26 18.36 -0.80 -6.65
CA SER A 26 19.33 -1.61 -7.40
C SER A 26 19.68 -1.04 -8.78
N LYS A 27 20.32 0.14 -8.81
CA LYS A 27 20.72 0.82 -10.05
C LYS A 27 21.98 0.18 -10.68
N PRO A 28 22.04 0.09 -12.03
CA PRO A 28 21.03 0.49 -13.02
C PRO A 28 19.84 -0.49 -13.08
N LEU A 29 18.64 0.03 -13.32
CA LEU A 29 17.40 -0.77 -13.39
C LEU A 29 17.30 -1.52 -14.73
N SER A 30 17.25 -2.85 -14.69
CA SER A 30 16.93 -3.67 -15.86
C SER A 30 15.47 -3.48 -16.29
N VAL A 31 15.13 -3.84 -17.54
CA VAL A 31 13.75 -3.73 -18.06
C VAL A 31 12.79 -4.57 -17.21
N GLU A 32 13.23 -5.76 -16.76
CA GLU A 32 12.50 -6.66 -15.89
C GLU A 32 12.24 -6.03 -14.53
N ALA A 33 13.28 -5.44 -13.91
CA ALA A 33 13.13 -4.75 -12.62
C ALA A 33 12.16 -3.57 -12.73
N GLN A 34 12.20 -2.81 -13.83
CA GLN A 34 11.26 -1.72 -14.04
C GLN A 34 9.82 -2.21 -14.21
N ALA A 35 9.61 -3.32 -14.94
CA ALA A 35 8.29 -3.92 -15.09
C ALA A 35 7.74 -4.45 -13.76
N GLU A 36 8.61 -5.07 -12.95
CA GLU A 36 8.25 -5.60 -11.64
C GLU A 36 7.89 -4.49 -10.65
N ILE A 37 8.67 -3.41 -10.57
CA ILE A 37 8.35 -2.24 -9.74
C ILE A 37 6.96 -1.67 -10.09
N ARG A 38 6.65 -1.55 -11.38
CA ARG A 38 5.34 -1.06 -11.85
C ARG A 38 4.21 -2.01 -11.46
N SER A 39 4.40 -3.31 -11.64
CA SER A 39 3.44 -4.34 -11.25
C SER A 39 3.15 -4.31 -9.75
N LEU A 40 4.19 -4.22 -8.92
CA LEU A 40 4.06 -4.12 -7.46
C LEU A 40 3.34 -2.84 -7.04
N ALA A 41 3.72 -1.69 -7.61
CA ALA A 41 3.07 -0.42 -7.29
C ALA A 41 1.60 -0.39 -7.74
N GLN A 42 1.28 -0.93 -8.91
CA GLN A 42 -0.09 -1.05 -9.39
C GLN A 42 -0.92 -1.93 -8.45
N TRP A 43 -0.40 -3.10 -8.07
CA TRP A 43 -1.06 -4.00 -7.14
C TRP A 43 -1.35 -3.32 -5.79
N ILE A 44 -0.38 -2.60 -5.22
CA ILE A 44 -0.54 -1.87 -3.95
C ILE A 44 -1.64 -0.82 -4.09
N LYS A 45 -1.63 -0.08 -5.21
CA LYS A 45 -2.58 0.99 -5.48
C LYS A 45 -4.01 0.43 -5.59
N ASP A 46 -4.19 -0.69 -6.29
CA ASP A 46 -5.48 -1.35 -6.44
C ASP A 46 -5.97 -1.90 -5.09
N GLU A 47 -5.11 -2.57 -4.33
CA GLU A 47 -5.44 -3.11 -3.01
C GLU A 47 -5.90 -2.00 -2.04
N LEU A 48 -5.14 -0.90 -1.96
CA LEU A 48 -5.48 0.24 -1.10
C LEU A 48 -6.77 0.93 -1.53
N HIS A 49 -6.97 1.10 -2.84
CA HIS A 49 -8.18 1.71 -3.37
C HIS A 49 -9.42 0.86 -3.08
N ASN A 50 -9.34 -0.45 -3.35
CA ASN A 50 -10.44 -1.38 -3.12
C ASN A 50 -10.83 -1.44 -1.64
N GLU A 51 -9.85 -1.47 -0.74
CA GLU A 51 -10.13 -1.47 0.70
C GLU A 51 -10.65 -0.13 1.19
N TYR A 52 -10.13 0.99 0.68
CA TYR A 52 -10.67 2.32 0.97
C TYR A 52 -12.14 2.43 0.55
N ASP A 53 -12.48 2.00 -0.67
CA ASP A 53 -13.83 2.03 -1.20
C ASP A 53 -14.77 1.08 -0.44
N ARG A 54 -14.30 -0.12 -0.08
CA ARG A 54 -15.05 -1.08 0.74
C ARG A 54 -15.46 -0.49 2.08
N MET A 55 -14.59 0.36 2.67
CA MET A 55 -14.78 0.90 4.01
C MET A 55 -15.41 2.29 4.07
N SER A 56 -15.47 3.00 2.94
CA SER A 56 -16.04 4.34 2.88
C SER A 56 -17.53 4.43 3.25
N PRO A 57 -18.43 3.49 2.87
CA PRO A 57 -19.84 3.59 3.22
C PRO A 57 -20.11 3.36 4.72
N GLU A 58 -20.86 4.25 5.36
CA GLU A 58 -21.24 4.11 6.78
C GLU A 58 -21.91 2.77 7.11
N ARG A 59 -22.71 2.25 6.16
CA ARG A 59 -23.38 0.94 6.33
C ARG A 59 -22.37 -0.21 6.43
N ALA A 60 -21.26 -0.15 5.68
CA ALA A 60 -20.22 -1.15 5.77
C ALA A 60 -19.50 -1.08 7.13
N GLN A 61 -19.22 0.13 7.62
CA GLN A 61 -18.56 0.35 8.92
C GLN A 61 -19.33 -0.25 10.09
N ARG A 62 -20.67 -0.23 10.07
CA ARG A 62 -21.50 -0.84 11.12
C ARG A 62 -21.32 -2.36 11.29
N THR A 63 -20.79 -3.02 10.27
CA THR A 63 -20.58 -4.48 10.26
C THR A 63 -19.13 -4.89 10.53
N MET A 64 -18.24 -3.91 10.68
CA MET A 64 -16.82 -4.14 10.89
C MET A 64 -16.49 -4.45 12.34
N SER A 65 -15.39 -5.18 12.53
CA SER A 65 -14.84 -5.38 13.86
C SER A 65 -14.28 -4.06 14.43
N MET A 66 -14.16 -4.00 15.76
CA MET A 66 -13.52 -2.85 16.43
C MET A 66 -12.08 -2.62 15.91
N PHE A 67 -11.34 -3.70 15.64
CA PHE A 67 -9.99 -3.63 15.08
C PHE A 67 -9.99 -3.06 13.65
N GLU A 68 -10.96 -3.42 12.82
CA GLU A 68 -11.12 -2.79 11.49
C GLU A 68 -11.37 -1.28 11.62
N LEU A 69 -12.27 -0.87 12.51
CA LEU A 69 -12.64 0.53 12.65
C LEU A 69 -11.53 1.41 13.23
N THR A 70 -10.76 0.88 14.18
CA THR A 70 -9.79 1.67 14.95
C THR A 70 -8.36 1.57 14.45
N VAL A 71 -8.02 0.50 13.73
CA VAL A 71 -6.66 0.27 13.21
C VAL A 71 -6.68 0.20 11.70
N TYR A 72 -7.41 -0.75 11.13
CA TYR A 72 -7.28 -1.04 9.70
C TYR A 72 -7.79 0.07 8.79
N SER A 73 -9.01 0.55 9.01
CA SER A 73 -9.61 1.62 8.20
C SER A 73 -8.80 2.91 8.26
N PRO A 74 -8.37 3.40 9.45
CA PRO A 74 -7.46 4.55 9.51
C PRO A 74 -6.13 4.31 8.78
N THR A 75 -5.51 3.14 8.93
CA THR A 75 -4.26 2.81 8.21
C THR A 75 -4.44 2.82 6.71
N ILE A 76 -5.50 2.19 6.18
CA ILE A 76 -5.78 2.17 4.74
C ILE A 76 -6.08 3.58 4.24
N GLU A 77 -6.89 4.35 4.95
CA GLU A 77 -7.21 5.73 4.57
C GLU A 77 -5.97 6.63 4.56
N GLU A 78 -5.15 6.58 5.61
CA GLU A 78 -3.89 7.32 5.70
C GLU A 78 -2.93 6.91 4.56
N THR A 79 -2.77 5.60 4.35
CA THR A 79 -1.90 5.08 3.29
C THR A 79 -2.40 5.49 1.91
N TRP A 80 -3.70 5.45 1.64
CA TRP A 80 -4.26 5.83 0.34
C TRP A 80 -4.19 7.35 0.08
N LYS A 81 -4.60 8.16 1.06
CA LYS A 81 -4.74 9.62 0.88
C LYS A 81 -3.44 10.38 1.08
N ARG A 82 -2.55 9.93 1.98
CA ARG A 82 -1.41 10.74 2.44
C ARG A 82 -0.04 10.25 1.97
N SER A 83 0.12 8.98 1.58
CA SER A 83 1.42 8.49 1.08
C SER A 83 1.81 9.07 -0.29
N GLY A 84 0.86 9.58 -1.07
CA GLY A 84 1.07 9.98 -2.46
C GLY A 84 0.91 8.84 -3.48
N ILE A 85 0.75 7.58 -3.04
CA ILE A 85 0.58 6.41 -3.93
C ILE A 85 -0.65 6.53 -4.84
N SER A 86 -1.74 7.15 -4.34
CA SER A 86 -2.95 7.41 -5.12
C SER A 86 -2.70 8.33 -6.32
N ARG A 87 -1.70 9.22 -6.24
CA ARG A 87 -1.34 10.17 -7.31
C ARG A 87 -0.16 9.70 -8.17
N LEU A 88 0.55 8.65 -7.74
CA LEU A 88 1.67 8.09 -8.48
C LEU A 88 1.20 7.60 -9.86
N LYS A 89 1.87 8.07 -10.92
CA LYS A 89 1.62 7.65 -12.30
C LYS A 89 2.46 6.41 -12.60
N ILE A 90 1.81 5.26 -12.76
CA ILE A 90 2.47 3.96 -12.91
C ILE A 90 3.31 3.88 -14.20
N ASP A 91 2.86 4.53 -15.28
CA ASP A 91 3.60 4.61 -16.55
C ASP A 91 4.71 5.67 -16.56
N GLY A 92 4.96 6.32 -15.41
CA GLY A 92 5.99 7.34 -15.27
C GLY A 92 7.42 6.79 -15.30
N VAL A 93 8.37 7.72 -15.31
CA VAL A 93 9.79 7.43 -15.11
C VAL A 93 10.00 6.96 -13.66
N LEU A 94 10.73 5.85 -13.48
CA LEU A 94 11.09 5.32 -12.17
C LEU A 94 12.25 6.14 -11.57
N ASP A 95 11.90 7.31 -11.04
CA ASP A 95 12.82 8.24 -10.41
C ASP A 95 12.57 8.37 -8.89
N GLN A 96 13.19 9.34 -8.24
CA GLN A 96 13.06 9.58 -6.79
C GLN A 96 11.61 9.84 -6.36
N LYS A 97 10.70 10.23 -7.27
CA LYS A 97 9.28 10.44 -6.96
C LYS A 97 8.51 9.14 -6.72
N TRP A 98 9.11 7.99 -7.04
CA TRP A 98 8.57 6.67 -6.68
C TRP A 98 9.00 6.24 -5.28
N GLN A 99 10.16 6.71 -4.82
CA GLN A 99 10.74 6.30 -3.54
C GLN A 99 9.88 6.77 -2.37
N GLU A 100 9.60 8.07 -2.29
CA GLU A 100 8.84 8.65 -1.18
C GLU A 100 7.44 8.02 -1.00
N PRO A 101 6.62 7.82 -2.06
CA PRO A 101 5.35 7.14 -1.90
C PRO A 101 5.46 5.68 -1.44
N LEU A 102 6.46 4.94 -1.93
CA LEU A 102 6.66 3.55 -1.53
C LEU A 102 7.15 3.43 -0.08
N GLU A 103 8.05 4.31 0.36
CA GLU A 103 8.50 4.40 1.75
C GLU A 103 7.33 4.73 2.68
N ALA A 104 6.51 5.71 2.32
CA ALA A 104 5.33 6.08 3.09
C ALA A 104 4.30 4.93 3.17
N VAL A 105 4.12 4.14 2.11
CA VAL A 105 3.28 2.93 2.14
C VAL A 105 3.83 1.91 3.14
N VAL A 106 5.12 1.59 3.06
CA VAL A 106 5.76 0.61 3.96
C VAL A 106 5.67 1.06 5.42
N TYR A 107 5.94 2.34 5.68
CA TYR A 107 5.85 2.91 7.02
C TYR A 107 4.43 2.84 7.59
N ASN A 108 3.42 3.28 6.84
CA ASN A 108 2.04 3.34 7.33
C ASN A 108 1.44 1.94 7.50
N ALA A 109 1.60 1.05 6.51
CA ALA A 109 1.08 -0.31 6.56
C ALA A 109 1.82 -1.18 7.59
N GLY A 110 3.11 -0.93 7.81
CA GLY A 110 3.95 -1.67 8.75
C GLY A 110 3.78 -1.30 10.22
N LYS A 111 3.16 -0.15 10.53
CA LYS A 111 3.06 0.42 11.89
C LYS A 111 2.49 -0.51 12.95
N TYR A 112 1.65 -1.47 12.57
CA TYR A 112 0.93 -2.38 13.48
C TYR A 112 1.35 -3.85 13.34
N LEU A 113 2.43 -4.12 12.61
CA LEU A 113 2.96 -5.48 12.38
C LEU A 113 4.06 -5.89 13.38
N SER A 114 4.51 -4.94 14.21
CA SER A 114 5.51 -5.12 15.26
C SER A 114 4.90 -5.38 16.64
#